data_AF-A0A2K0VU22-F1
#
_entry.id   AF-A0A2K0VU22-F1
#
_cell.length_a   1.000
_cell.length_b   1.000
_cell.length_c   1.000
_cell.angle_alpha   90.00
_cell.angle_beta   90.00
_cell.angle_gamma   90.00
#
_symmetry.space_group_name_H-M   'P 1'
#
loop_
_entity.id
_entity.type
_entity.pdbx_description
1 polymer ?
#
loop_
_entity_poly.entity_id
_entity_poly.type
_entity_poly.pdbx_seq_one_letter_code
_entity_poly.pdbx_strand_id
1 'polypeptide(L)'
;MSPLWGRRLCIRAVDSLYGIFLYFPLAVLFFKRSVTGFGTGEWDRSQIPKLDGKVVVVTGGNAGIGYYTVKHLALNGAKVYMGARSETRAKAAIKRLLEENPSIPQENVVWLQLDLSNQAQVVDAALELRSREKRLDILGNSCVDETRSEEHTDITRSE
;
A
#
# COMPACT_ATOMS: atom_id res chain seq x y z
N MET A 1 -20.64 64.78 -8.91
CA MET A 1 -20.59 63.84 -7.77
C MET A 1 -21.10 62.48 -8.25
N SER A 2 -20.21 61.54 -8.57
CA SER A 2 -20.64 60.19 -8.98
C SER A 2 -21.10 59.40 -7.76
N PRO A 3 -22.19 58.61 -7.84
CA PRO A 3 -22.74 57.91 -6.68
C PRO A 3 -21.89 56.67 -6.40
N LEU A 4 -20.79 56.87 -5.65
CA LEU A 4 -19.89 55.82 -5.16
C LEU A 4 -20.63 54.71 -4.38
N TRP A 5 -21.84 55.02 -3.88
CA TRP A 5 -22.74 54.09 -3.19
C TRP A 5 -23.27 52.95 -4.08
N GLY A 6 -23.65 53.22 -5.33
CA GLY A 6 -24.20 52.19 -6.22
C GLY A 6 -23.16 51.12 -6.60
N ARG A 7 -21.91 51.55 -6.80
CA ARG A 7 -20.78 50.65 -7.08
C ARG A 7 -20.44 49.76 -5.89
N ARG A 8 -20.48 50.30 -4.66
CA ARG A 8 -20.27 49.54 -3.42
C ARG A 8 -21.35 48.49 -3.19
N LEU A 9 -22.61 48.80 -3.52
CA LEU A 9 -23.72 47.86 -3.39
C LEU A 9 -23.62 46.70 -4.39
N CYS A 10 -23.26 46.99 -5.65
CA CYS A 10 -23.03 45.96 -6.67
C CYS A 10 -21.89 45.01 -6.32
N ILE A 11 -20.75 45.53 -5.84
CA ILE A 11 -19.60 44.69 -5.47
C ILE A 11 -19.99 43.72 -4.34
N ARG A 12 -20.69 44.19 -3.30
CA ARG A 12 -21.14 43.33 -2.19
C ARG A 12 -22.16 42.26 -2.62
N ALA A 13 -23.01 42.57 -3.61
CA ALA A 13 -23.96 41.62 -4.16
C ALA A 13 -23.25 40.54 -4.99
N VAL A 14 -22.27 40.93 -5.81
CA VAL A 14 -21.45 39.99 -6.60
C VAL A 14 -20.63 39.09 -5.67
N ASP A 15 -20.00 39.64 -4.62
CA ASP A 15 -19.23 38.85 -3.66
C ASP A 15 -20.10 37.85 -2.88
N SER A 16 -21.35 38.22 -2.53
CA SER A 16 -22.29 37.30 -1.88
C SER A 16 -22.76 36.20 -2.83
N LEU A 17 -23.05 36.53 -4.09
CA LEU A 17 -23.49 35.55 -5.08
C LEU A 17 -22.38 34.57 -5.43
N TYR A 18 -21.13 35.05 -5.60
CA TYR A 18 -19.96 34.19 -5.81
C TYR A 18 -19.64 33.34 -4.57
N GLY A 19 -19.75 33.91 -3.38
CA GLY A 19 -19.55 33.17 -2.12
C GLY A 19 -20.55 32.03 -1.97
N ILE A 20 -21.84 32.27 -2.22
CA ILE A 20 -22.86 31.22 -2.17
C ILE A 20 -22.62 30.19 -3.26
N PHE A 21 -22.33 30.60 -4.50
CA PHE A 21 -22.11 29.68 -5.61
C PHE A 21 -20.86 28.79 -5.43
N LEU A 22 -19.79 29.31 -4.80
CA LEU A 22 -18.56 28.53 -4.56
C LEU A 22 -18.62 27.72 -3.27
N TYR A 23 -19.09 28.31 -2.16
CA TYR A 23 -19.02 27.67 -0.86
C TYR A 23 -20.24 26.79 -0.55
N PHE A 24 -21.41 27.04 -1.15
CA PHE A 24 -22.58 26.19 -0.92
C PHE A 24 -22.41 24.77 -1.49
N PRO A 25 -21.91 24.54 -2.72
CA PRO A 25 -21.66 23.19 -3.23
C PRO A 25 -20.56 22.48 -2.43
N LEU A 26 -19.52 23.22 -2.02
CA LEU A 26 -18.47 22.72 -1.13
C LEU A 26 -19.04 22.32 0.24
N ALA A 27 -19.92 23.13 0.82
CA ALA A 27 -20.60 22.83 2.07
C ALA A 27 -21.55 21.63 1.92
N VAL A 28 -22.26 21.48 0.80
CA VAL A 28 -23.09 20.29 0.51
C VAL A 28 -22.21 19.04 0.33
N LEU A 29 -21.04 19.16 -0.31
CA LEU A 29 -20.07 18.06 -0.42
C LEU A 29 -19.51 17.67 0.95
N PHE A 30 -19.11 18.64 1.78
CA PHE A 30 -18.65 18.40 3.14
C PHE A 30 -19.76 17.83 4.03
N PHE A 31 -20.98 18.34 3.92
CA PHE A 31 -22.14 17.85 4.67
C PHE A 31 -22.52 16.44 4.24
N LYS A 32 -22.58 16.16 2.93
CA LYS A 32 -22.77 14.80 2.40
C LYS A 32 -21.67 13.88 2.93
N ARG A 33 -20.40 14.32 2.93
CA ARG A 33 -19.26 13.56 3.47
C ARG A 33 -19.36 13.30 4.97
N SER A 34 -19.85 14.27 5.75
CA SER A 34 -20.07 14.14 7.20
C SER A 34 -21.28 13.25 7.52
N VAL A 35 -22.34 13.28 6.71
CA VAL A 35 -23.57 12.51 6.95
C VAL A 35 -23.47 11.08 6.43
N THR A 36 -22.84 10.85 5.27
CA THR A 36 -22.69 9.48 4.73
C THR A 36 -21.48 8.74 5.29
N GLY A 37 -20.66 9.40 6.11
CA GLY A 37 -19.41 8.84 6.66
C GLY A 37 -18.38 8.47 5.60
N PHE A 38 -17.15 8.16 6.04
CA PHE A 38 -16.32 7.25 5.26
C PHE A 38 -17.00 5.89 5.35
N GLY A 39 -17.40 5.32 4.20
CA GLY A 39 -18.22 4.10 4.15
C GLY A 39 -17.78 3.10 5.23
N THR A 40 -18.72 2.69 6.08
CA THR A 40 -18.51 1.76 7.19
C THR A 40 -18.37 0.32 6.68
N GLY A 41 -17.62 0.13 5.59
CA GLY A 41 -17.31 -1.18 5.06
C GLY A 41 -16.50 -1.92 6.10
N GLU A 42 -17.18 -2.72 6.91
CA GLU A 42 -16.53 -3.63 7.82
C GLU A 42 -15.64 -4.56 6.98
N TRP A 43 -14.34 -4.54 7.24
CA TRP A 43 -13.40 -5.35 6.48
C TRP A 43 -13.67 -6.82 6.81
N ASP A 44 -14.14 -7.57 5.81
CA ASP A 44 -14.35 -9.00 5.92
C ASP A 44 -13.45 -9.74 4.93
N ARG A 45 -12.79 -10.80 5.41
CA ARG A 45 -11.92 -11.68 4.62
C ARG A 45 -12.68 -12.35 3.47
N SER A 46 -13.99 -12.53 3.60
CA SER A 46 -14.84 -13.10 2.55
C SER A 46 -14.96 -12.22 1.29
N GLN A 47 -14.63 -10.93 1.41
CA GLN A 47 -14.68 -9.98 0.28
C GLN A 47 -13.46 -10.06 -0.63
N ILE A 48 -12.41 -10.79 -0.25
CA ILE A 48 -11.25 -10.99 -1.10
C ILE A 48 -11.68 -11.90 -2.27
N PRO A 49 -11.56 -11.44 -3.53
CA PRO A 49 -11.94 -12.25 -4.67
C PRO A 49 -11.00 -13.46 -4.81
N LYS A 50 -11.46 -14.52 -5.46
CA LYS A 50 -10.59 -15.63 -5.84
C LYS A 50 -9.52 -15.15 -6.82
N LEU A 51 -8.28 -15.56 -6.57
CA LEU A 51 -7.08 -15.17 -7.32
C LEU A 51 -6.43 -16.38 -7.99
N ASP A 52 -7.21 -17.43 -8.26
CA ASP A 52 -6.76 -18.65 -8.91
C ASP A 52 -6.02 -18.34 -10.22
N GLY A 53 -4.78 -18.83 -10.34
CA GLY A 53 -3.94 -18.64 -11.53
C GLY A 53 -3.35 -17.23 -11.70
N LYS A 54 -3.51 -16.35 -10.72
CA LYS A 54 -2.85 -15.03 -10.69
C LYS A 54 -1.44 -15.13 -10.14
N VAL A 55 -0.51 -14.42 -10.77
CA VAL A 55 0.87 -14.30 -10.30
C VAL A 55 1.03 -12.97 -9.58
N VAL A 56 1.49 -13.02 -8.34
CA VAL A 56 1.62 -11.85 -7.47
C VAL A 56 3.03 -11.76 -6.91
N VAL A 57 3.61 -10.57 -6.89
CA VAL A 57 4.87 -10.30 -6.20
C VAL A 57 4.57 -9.41 -5.00
N VAL A 58 5.00 -9.82 -3.80
CA VAL A 58 4.87 -9.02 -2.58
C VAL A 58 6.27 -8.71 -2.08
N THR A 59 6.64 -7.43 -2.05
CA THR A 59 7.92 -6.98 -1.48
C THR A 59 7.82 -6.91 0.04
N GLY A 60 8.90 -7.27 0.76
CA GLY A 60 8.88 -7.29 2.23
C GLY A 60 7.92 -8.33 2.82
N GLY A 61 7.64 -9.41 2.08
CA GLY A 61 6.62 -10.40 2.45
C GLY A 61 7.01 -11.33 3.61
N ASN A 62 8.23 -11.25 4.14
CA ASN A 62 8.73 -12.16 5.17
C ASN A 62 8.34 -11.77 6.62
N ALA A 63 7.76 -10.58 6.83
CA ALA A 63 7.37 -10.10 8.16
C ALA A 63 6.18 -9.12 8.11
N GLY A 64 5.62 -8.81 9.28
CA GLY A 64 4.62 -7.76 9.46
C GLY A 64 3.40 -7.91 8.54
N ILE A 65 2.96 -6.78 7.97
CA ILE A 65 1.80 -6.70 7.07
C ILE A 65 2.04 -7.51 5.79
N GLY A 66 3.29 -7.52 5.27
CA GLY A 66 3.64 -8.29 4.08
C GLY A 66 3.39 -9.79 4.25
N TYR A 67 3.71 -10.36 5.43
CA TYR A 67 3.46 -11.77 5.74
C TYR A 67 1.97 -12.13 5.68
N TYR A 68 1.11 -11.33 6.32
CA TYR A 68 -0.33 -11.56 6.28
C TYR A 68 -0.93 -11.31 4.89
N THR A 69 -0.34 -10.39 4.12
CA THR A 69 -0.72 -10.14 2.72
C THR A 69 -0.44 -11.37 1.87
N VAL A 70 0.77 -11.95 1.96
CA VAL A 70 1.12 -13.21 1.27
C VAL A 70 0.17 -14.32 1.68
N LYS A 71 -0.12 -14.45 2.98
CA LYS A 71 -1.06 -15.46 3.50
C LYS A 71 -2.43 -15.35 2.86
N HIS A 72 -3.04 -14.16 2.85
CA HIS A 72 -4.38 -14.00 2.30
C HIS A 72 -4.44 -14.15 0.78
N LEU A 73 -3.41 -13.71 0.06
CA LEU A 73 -3.33 -13.91 -1.38
C LEU A 73 -3.20 -15.40 -1.74
N ALA A 74 -2.32 -16.13 -1.04
CA ALA A 74 -2.08 -17.55 -1.27
C ALA A 74 -3.29 -18.41 -0.88
N LEU A 75 -4.01 -18.07 0.21
CA LEU A 75 -5.27 -18.71 0.59
C LEU A 75 -6.37 -18.56 -0.48
N ASN A 76 -6.32 -17.50 -1.27
CA ASN A 76 -7.26 -17.25 -2.37
C ASN A 76 -6.76 -17.81 -3.71
N GLY A 77 -5.74 -18.67 -3.72
CA GLY A 77 -5.30 -19.41 -4.90
C GLY A 77 -4.28 -18.67 -5.78
N ALA A 78 -3.78 -17.52 -5.34
CA ALA A 78 -2.70 -16.83 -6.05
C ALA A 78 -1.36 -17.56 -5.90
N LYS A 79 -0.53 -17.50 -6.95
CA LYS A 79 0.89 -17.82 -6.86
C LYS A 79 1.65 -16.57 -6.43
N VAL A 80 2.22 -16.60 -5.24
CA VAL A 80 2.83 -15.44 -4.59
C VAL A 80 4.35 -15.61 -4.51
N TYR A 81 5.05 -14.65 -5.08
CA TYR A 81 6.48 -14.46 -4.93
C TYR A 81 6.75 -13.54 -3.73
N MET A 82 7.27 -14.14 -2.66
CA MET A 82 7.68 -13.43 -1.44
C MET A 82 9.05 -12.79 -1.65
N GLY A 83 9.04 -11.50 -1.98
CA GLY A 83 10.24 -10.68 -2.12
C GLY A 83 10.86 -10.37 -0.76
N ALA A 84 12.11 -10.79 -0.56
CA ALA A 84 12.86 -10.52 0.66
C ALA A 84 14.38 -10.51 0.42
N ARG A 85 15.09 -9.74 1.25
CA ARG A 85 16.56 -9.61 1.19
C ARG A 85 17.33 -10.85 1.67
N SER A 86 16.75 -11.58 2.64
CA SER A 86 17.39 -12.73 3.29
C SER A 86 16.61 -13.99 2.98
N GLU A 87 17.27 -14.91 2.27
CA GLU A 87 16.74 -16.23 1.94
C GLU A 87 16.30 -17.00 3.19
N THR A 88 17.15 -17.03 4.23
CA THR A 88 16.89 -17.78 5.46
C THR A 88 15.61 -17.30 6.15
N ARG A 89 15.42 -15.98 6.27
CA ARG A 89 14.24 -15.40 6.89
C ARG A 89 12.99 -15.63 6.04
N ALA A 90 13.11 -15.52 4.72
CA ALA A 90 12.01 -15.77 3.81
C ALA A 90 11.57 -17.24 3.85
N LYS A 91 12.49 -18.19 3.75
CA LYS A 91 12.20 -19.63 3.82
C LYS A 91 11.58 -20.04 5.15
N ALA A 92 12.07 -19.47 6.26
CA ALA A 92 11.47 -19.70 7.58
C ALA A 92 10.02 -19.17 7.64
N ALA A 93 9.75 -17.98 7.09
CA ALA A 93 8.42 -17.42 7.01
C ALA A 93 7.49 -18.24 6.11
N ILE A 94 7.97 -18.68 4.93
CA ILE A 94 7.21 -19.54 4.02
C ILE A 94 6.85 -20.87 4.70
N LYS A 95 7.83 -21.52 5.34
CA LYS A 95 7.61 -22.76 6.08
C LYS A 95 6.52 -22.58 7.14
N ARG A 96 6.65 -21.55 7.98
CA ARG A 96 5.65 -21.20 8.99
C ARG A 96 4.27 -20.97 8.38
N LEU A 97 4.19 -20.25 7.26
CA LEU A 97 2.94 -19.93 6.58
C LEU A 97 2.24 -21.19 6.06
N LEU A 98 2.99 -22.13 5.50
CA LEU A 98 2.46 -23.41 5.01
C LEU A 98 2.04 -24.34 6.16
N GLU A 99 2.80 -24.36 7.27
CA GLU A 99 2.44 -25.10 8.49
C GLU A 99 1.15 -24.56 9.12
N GLU A 100 1.00 -23.23 9.20
CA GLU A 100 -0.21 -22.58 9.71
C GLU A 100 -1.42 -22.75 8.78
N ASN A 101 -1.21 -23.02 7.49
CA ASN A 101 -2.26 -23.06 6.47
C ASN A 101 -2.03 -24.22 5.48
N PRO A 102 -2.34 -25.47 5.87
CA PRO A 102 -2.08 -26.66 5.04
C PRO A 102 -2.88 -26.71 3.73
N SER A 103 -3.90 -25.86 3.59
CA SER A 103 -4.69 -25.72 2.36
C SER A 103 -3.94 -25.00 1.24
N ILE A 104 -2.83 -24.31 1.55
CA ILE A 104 -2.03 -23.59 0.56
C ILE A 104 -1.05 -24.59 -0.09
N PRO A 105 -1.08 -24.74 -1.42
CA PRO A 105 -0.06 -25.54 -2.12
C PRO A 105 1.33 -24.93 -1.93
N GLN A 106 2.33 -25.77 -1.65
CA GLN A 106 3.70 -25.30 -1.37
C GLN A 106 4.30 -24.56 -2.58
N GLU A 107 3.96 -24.98 -3.79
CA GLU A 107 4.36 -24.36 -5.06
C GLU A 107 3.78 -22.96 -5.28
N ASN A 108 2.74 -22.58 -4.53
CA ASN A 108 2.10 -21.27 -4.65
C ASN A 108 2.83 -20.20 -3.86
N VAL A 109 3.79 -20.53 -3.00
CA VAL A 109 4.55 -19.53 -2.24
C VAL A 109 6.04 -19.72 -2.50
N VAL A 110 6.62 -18.82 -3.27
CA VAL A 110 8.01 -18.90 -3.75
C VAL A 110 8.79 -17.72 -3.22
N TRP A 111 10.00 -17.95 -2.70
CA TRP A 111 10.89 -16.84 -2.35
C TRP A 111 11.51 -16.22 -3.61
N LEU A 112 11.58 -14.89 -3.62
CA LEU A 112 12.26 -14.10 -4.63
C LEU A 112 13.29 -13.21 -3.94
N GLN A 113 14.57 -13.32 -4.33
CA GLN A 113 15.60 -12.40 -3.83
C GLN A 113 15.31 -11.01 -4.39
N LEU A 114 14.97 -10.07 -3.51
CA LEU A 114 14.62 -8.71 -3.91
C LEU A 114 15.06 -7.71 -2.84
N ASP A 115 15.93 -6.81 -3.26
CA ASP A 115 16.35 -5.65 -2.47
C ASP A 115 16.06 -4.37 -3.25
N LEU A 116 15.11 -3.58 -2.77
CA LEU A 116 14.70 -2.33 -3.42
C LEU A 116 15.75 -1.22 -3.30
N SER A 117 16.75 -1.37 -2.40
CA SER A 117 17.88 -0.44 -2.30
C SER A 117 18.94 -0.68 -3.39
N ASN A 118 18.89 -1.83 -4.07
CA ASN A 118 19.86 -2.21 -5.09
C ASN A 118 19.16 -2.41 -6.45
N GLN A 119 19.27 -1.43 -7.33
CA GLN A 119 18.62 -1.43 -8.64
C GLN A 119 19.02 -2.65 -9.51
N ALA A 120 20.25 -3.13 -9.40
CA ALA A 120 20.69 -4.31 -10.15
C ALA A 120 19.91 -5.56 -9.71
N GLN A 121 19.73 -5.74 -8.40
CA GLN A 121 18.92 -6.85 -7.87
C GLN A 121 17.44 -6.76 -8.27
N VAL A 122 16.89 -5.54 -8.40
CA VAL A 122 15.52 -5.36 -8.92
C VAL A 122 15.40 -5.83 -10.37
N VAL A 123 16.40 -5.51 -11.20
CA VAL A 123 16.46 -5.97 -12.60
C VAL A 123 16.60 -7.49 -12.65
N ASP A 124 17.51 -8.07 -11.87
CA ASP A 124 17.72 -9.53 -11.82
C ASP A 124 16.45 -10.26 -11.37
N ALA A 125 15.77 -9.77 -10.33
CA ALA A 125 14.50 -10.32 -9.86
C ALA A 125 13.40 -10.24 -10.93
N ALA A 126 13.35 -9.14 -11.69
CA ALA A 126 12.40 -8.99 -12.79
C ALA A 126 12.71 -9.96 -13.95
N LEU A 127 14.00 -10.18 -14.26
CA LEU A 127 14.43 -11.16 -15.26
C LEU A 127 14.10 -12.59 -14.82
N GLU A 128 14.35 -12.93 -13.56
CA GLU A 128 14.00 -14.21 -12.96
C GLU A 128 12.49 -14.44 -13.05
N LEU A 129 11.68 -13.47 -12.62
CA LEU A 129 10.22 -13.55 -12.70
C LEU A 129 9.75 -13.76 -14.15
N ARG A 130 10.29 -12.99 -15.10
CA ARG A 130 9.94 -13.10 -16.53
C ARG A 130 10.33 -14.44 -17.14
N SER A 131 11.40 -15.07 -16.65
CA SER A 131 11.83 -16.40 -17.10
C SER A 131 10.94 -17.52 -16.57
N ARG A 132 10.37 -17.35 -15.38
CA ARG A 132 9.53 -18.36 -14.72
C ARG A 132 8.05 -18.22 -15.08
N GLU A 133 7.60 -16.98 -15.22
CA GLU A 133 6.18 -16.66 -15.38
C GLU A 133 5.93 -15.83 -16.63
N LYS A 134 4.83 -16.14 -17.31
CA LYS A 134 4.42 -15.41 -18.53
C LYS A 134 3.68 -14.11 -18.22
N ARG A 135 3.25 -13.91 -16.97
CA ARG A 135 2.44 -12.78 -16.53
C ARG A 135 2.77 -12.38 -15.10
N LEU A 136 2.59 -11.10 -14.81
CA LEU A 136 2.53 -10.54 -13.45
C LEU A 136 1.19 -9.80 -13.35
N ASP A 137 0.31 -10.22 -12.44
CA ASP A 137 -1.02 -9.63 -12.29
C ASP A 137 -1.06 -8.58 -11.18
N ILE A 138 -0.32 -8.77 -10.09
CA ILE A 138 -0.34 -7.87 -8.93
C ILE A 138 1.08 -7.66 -8.41
N LEU A 139 1.43 -6.40 -8.15
CA LEU A 139 2.65 -6.01 -7.43
C LEU A 139 2.24 -5.31 -6.12
N GLY A 140 2.46 -5.96 -4.99
CA GLY A 140 2.20 -5.42 -3.66
C GLY A 140 3.48 -4.88 -3.03
N ASN A 141 3.49 -3.61 -2.64
CA ASN A 141 4.58 -3.04 -1.85
C ASN A 141 4.19 -3.08 -0.36
N SER A 142 4.86 -3.93 0.42
CA SER A 142 4.68 -3.98 1.88
C SER A 142 5.99 -3.73 2.62
N CYS A 143 7.01 -3.23 1.90
CA CYS A 143 8.28 -2.88 2.49
C CYS A 143 8.11 -1.67 3.42
N VAL A 144 8.33 -1.88 4.72
CA VAL A 144 8.54 -0.82 5.69
C VAL A 144 10.04 -0.80 5.94
N ASP A 145 10.72 0.21 5.41
CA ASP A 145 12.11 0.47 5.75
C ASP A 145 12.11 1.36 6.99
N GLU A 146 12.27 0.77 8.17
CA GLU A 146 12.74 1.54 9.32
C GLU A 146 14.23 1.79 9.11
N THR A 147 14.57 2.89 8.44
CA THR A 147 15.91 3.45 8.51
C THR A 147 16.16 3.88 9.94
N ARG A 148 16.62 2.97 10.79
CA ARG A 148 17.20 3.32 12.08
C ARG A 148 18.54 4.00 11.80
N SER A 149 18.52 5.32 11.71
CA SER A 149 19.73 6.14 11.73
C SER A 149 20.34 6.06 13.13
N GLU A 150 21.17 5.05 13.39
CA GLU A 150 22.11 5.11 14.50
C GLU A 150 23.35 5.88 14.04
N GLU A 151 23.29 7.21 14.12
CA GLU A 151 24.47 8.07 14.20
C GLU A 151 24.14 9.36 14.99
N HIS A 152 24.39 9.34 16.30
CA HIS A 152 25.18 10.36 17.01
C HIS A 152 25.32 9.95 18.50
N THR A 153 26.48 9.42 18.89
CA THR A 153 27.59 10.12 19.59
C THR A 153 27.31 10.37 21.07
N ASP A 154 28.02 9.65 21.94
CA ASP A 154 28.61 10.27 23.12
C ASP A 154 29.97 9.63 23.41
N ILE A 155 30.98 10.28 22.84
CA ILE A 155 32.34 10.25 23.34
C ILE A 155 32.34 11.14 24.58
N THR A 156 32.29 10.57 25.78
CA THR A 156 32.85 11.22 26.96
C THR A 156 33.52 10.23 27.91
N ARG A 157 34.84 10.39 27.97
CA ARG A 157 35.70 10.30 29.16
C ARG A 157 36.18 8.91 29.60
N SER A 158 37.35 8.56 29.07
CA SER A 158 38.46 8.05 29.87
C SER A 158 38.89 9.11 30.88
N GLU A 159 38.75 8.83 32.17
CA GLU A 159 39.72 9.10 33.24
C GLU A 159 39.63 7.94 34.25
#